data_AF-A0A977MLI4-F1
#
_entry.id   AF-A0A977MLI4-F1
#
_cell.length_a   1.000
_cell.length_b   1.000
_cell.length_c   1.000
_cell.angle_alpha   90.00
_cell.angle_beta   90.00
_cell.angle_gamma   90.00
#
_symmetry.space_group_name_H-M   'P 1'
#
loop_
_entity.id
_entity.type
_entity.pdbx_description
1 polymer ?
#
loop_
_entity_poly.entity_id
_entity_poly.type
_entity_poly.pdbx_seq_one_letter_code
_entity_poly.pdbx_strand_id
1 'polypeptide(L)'
;VPWFPRRIRDLDRFANQILSYGAELDSDHPGFTDPEYRARRKYFADIAYNYKHGQPLPHVEYTKDEIATWGAVFRQLVDLYPTHACKEHNHVFPLLIENCGYREDNIPQLEDVSN
;
A
#
# COMPACT_ATOMS: atom_id res chain seq x y z
N VAL A 1 -10.58 -32.18 -2.69
CA VAL A 1 -9.50 -31.17 -2.75
C VAL A 1 -10.14 -29.81 -2.55
N PRO A 2 -9.63 -28.95 -1.64
CA PRO A 2 -10.11 -27.58 -1.51
C PRO A 2 -10.07 -26.84 -2.85
N TRP A 3 -10.99 -25.89 -3.04
CA TRP A 3 -10.97 -25.05 -4.24
C TRP A 3 -9.69 -24.22 -4.30
N PHE A 4 -9.16 -24.00 -5.51
CA PHE A 4 -8.04 -23.09 -5.79
C PHE A 4 -8.26 -22.36 -7.13
N PRO A 5 -7.75 -21.13 -7.29
CA PRO A 5 -7.87 -20.38 -8.55
C PRO A 5 -7.10 -21.08 -9.67
N ARG A 6 -7.69 -21.14 -10.87
CA ARG A 6 -7.07 -21.75 -12.05
C ARG A 6 -6.79 -20.74 -13.17
N ARG A 7 -7.42 -19.57 -13.07
CA ARG A 7 -7.19 -18.40 -13.93
C ARG A 7 -6.95 -17.20 -13.05
N ILE A 8 -6.19 -16.22 -13.53
CA ILE A 8 -5.87 -15.02 -12.77
C ILE A 8 -7.11 -14.27 -12.26
N ARG A 9 -8.18 -14.20 -13.05
CA ARG A 9 -9.47 -13.61 -12.64
C ARG A 9 -10.18 -14.35 -11.50
N ASP A 10 -9.82 -15.61 -11.24
CA ASP A 10 -10.42 -16.37 -10.15
C ASP A 10 -9.95 -15.86 -8.78
N LEU A 11 -8.87 -15.06 -8.74
CA LEU A 11 -8.40 -14.38 -7.54
C LEU A 11 -9.47 -13.42 -6.97
N ASP A 12 -10.28 -12.79 -7.84
CA ASP A 12 -11.38 -11.90 -7.43
C ASP A 12 -12.38 -12.59 -6.47
N ARG A 13 -12.47 -13.93 -6.51
CA ARG A 13 -13.40 -14.71 -5.69
C ARG A 13 -13.06 -14.67 -4.20
N PHE A 14 -11.81 -14.46 -3.84
CA PHE A 14 -11.35 -14.42 -2.45
C PHE A 14 -10.52 -13.19 -2.09
N ALA A 15 -10.27 -12.28 -3.04
CA ALA A 15 -9.55 -11.02 -2.80
C ALA A 15 -10.13 -10.20 -1.63
N ASN A 16 -11.45 -10.30 -1.40
CA ASN A 16 -12.15 -9.60 -0.32
C ASN A 16 -12.31 -10.43 0.97
N GLN A 17 -11.77 -11.66 1.02
CA GLN A 17 -11.80 -12.51 2.23
C GLN A 17 -10.64 -12.13 3.16
N ILE A 18 -10.67 -10.91 3.66
CA ILE A 18 -9.68 -10.37 4.60
C ILE A 18 -10.18 -10.47 6.04
N LEU A 19 -9.27 -10.57 7.00
CA LEU A 19 -9.61 -10.77 8.42
C LEU A 19 -10.36 -9.59 9.06
N SER A 20 -10.24 -8.39 8.49
CA SER A 20 -10.81 -7.16 9.05
C SER A 20 -10.99 -6.16 7.92
N TYR A 21 -12.10 -5.45 7.86
CA TYR A 21 -12.48 -4.54 6.77
C TYR A 21 -11.64 -3.24 6.71
N GLY A 22 -10.35 -3.28 7.08
CA GLY A 22 -9.44 -2.13 7.18
C GLY A 22 -9.85 -1.06 8.22
N ALA A 23 -11.12 -1.01 8.62
CA ALA A 23 -11.73 0.02 9.45
C ALA A 23 -11.77 -0.32 10.94
N GLU A 24 -11.68 -1.62 11.27
CA GLU A 24 -11.59 -2.04 12.66
C GLU A 24 -10.14 -1.95 13.11
N LEU A 25 -9.97 -1.25 14.22
CA LEU A 25 -8.70 -0.97 14.84
C LEU A 25 -8.75 -1.56 16.24
N ASP A 26 -7.64 -2.15 16.67
CA ASP A 26 -7.46 -2.50 18.08
C ASP A 26 -7.40 -1.23 18.92
N SER A 27 -7.82 -1.32 20.19
CA SER A 27 -7.87 -0.18 21.11
C SER A 27 -6.51 0.50 21.30
N ASP A 28 -5.43 -0.25 21.14
CA ASP A 28 -4.06 0.22 21.36
C ASP A 28 -3.45 0.85 20.09
N HIS A 29 -4.19 0.86 18.97
CA HIS A 29 -3.71 1.51 17.75
C HIS A 29 -3.82 3.04 17.88
N PRO A 30 -2.78 3.81 17.47
CA PRO A 30 -2.76 5.27 17.66
C PRO A 30 -3.94 6.01 17.01
N GLY A 31 -4.41 5.50 15.87
CA GLY A 31 -5.62 6.01 15.20
C GLY A 31 -6.96 5.42 15.66
N PHE A 32 -7.01 4.63 16.74
CA PHE A 32 -8.24 3.93 17.16
C PHE A 32 -9.40 4.89 17.46
N THR A 33 -9.10 5.98 18.16
CA THR A 33 -10.07 7.01 18.57
C THR A 33 -10.18 8.16 17.59
N ASP A 34 -9.41 8.16 16.50
CA ASP A 34 -9.41 9.22 15.50
C ASP A 34 -10.46 8.93 14.40
N PRO A 35 -11.58 9.68 14.36
CA PRO A 35 -12.65 9.43 13.39
C PRO A 35 -12.24 9.75 11.95
N GLU A 36 -11.37 10.74 11.72
CA GLU A 36 -10.91 11.12 10.38
C GLU A 36 -9.99 10.03 9.83
N TYR A 37 -9.06 9.55 10.65
CA TYR A 37 -8.19 8.43 10.29
C TYR A 37 -8.99 7.15 9.98
N ARG A 38 -10.02 6.83 10.78
CA ARG A 38 -10.90 5.68 10.54
C ARG A 38 -11.70 5.82 9.25
N ALA A 39 -12.24 7.00 8.95
CA ALA A 39 -12.94 7.26 7.70
C ALA A 39 -11.98 7.11 6.50
N ARG A 40 -10.75 7.62 6.64
CA ARG A 40 -9.71 7.50 5.61
C ARG A 40 -9.30 6.04 5.37
N ARG A 41 -9.19 5.23 6.42
CA ARG A 41 -8.96 3.78 6.33
C ARG A 41 -10.11 3.05 5.62
N LYS A 42 -11.36 3.41 5.92
CA LYS A 42 -12.53 2.87 5.22
C LYS A 42 -12.51 3.22 3.73
N TYR A 43 -12.13 4.44 3.37
CA TYR A 43 -11.99 4.85 1.97
C TYR A 43 -11.04 3.94 1.18
N PHE A 44 -9.86 3.62 1.74
CA PHE A 44 -8.93 2.68 1.11
C PHE A 44 -9.50 1.25 1.03
N ALA A 45 -10.18 0.79 2.08
CA ALA A 45 -10.83 -0.52 2.07
C ALA A 45 -11.93 -0.63 1.00
N ASP A 46 -12.72 0.43 0.82
CA ASP A 46 -13.78 0.47 -0.18
C ASP A 46 -13.20 0.50 -1.62
N ILE A 47 -12.05 1.16 -1.85
CA ILE A 47 -11.31 1.06 -3.11
C ILE A 47 -10.93 -0.39 -3.42
N ALA A 48 -10.27 -1.05 -2.46
CA ALA A 48 -9.80 -2.43 -2.65
C ALA A 48 -10.96 -3.41 -2.85
N TYR A 49 -12.05 -3.26 -2.10
CA TYR A 49 -13.22 -4.14 -2.18
C TYR A 49 -13.88 -4.13 -3.56
N ASN A 50 -13.90 -2.96 -4.21
CA ASN A 50 -14.56 -2.75 -5.49
C ASN A 50 -13.67 -3.09 -6.69
N TYR A 51 -12.36 -3.25 -6.50
CA TYR A 51 -11.44 -3.65 -7.56
C TYR A 51 -11.79 -5.03 -8.15
N LYS A 52 -11.56 -5.19 -9.46
CA LYS A 52 -11.65 -6.45 -10.19
C LYS A 52 -10.47 -6.61 -11.14
N HIS A 53 -10.00 -7.84 -11.33
CA HIS A 53 -8.86 -8.11 -12.18
C HIS A 53 -9.05 -7.56 -13.61
N GLY A 54 -8.03 -6.84 -14.10
CA GLY A 54 -8.00 -6.21 -15.42
C GLY A 54 -8.49 -4.77 -15.44
N GLN A 55 -8.98 -4.24 -14.32
CA GLN A 55 -9.17 -2.80 -14.14
C GLN A 55 -7.83 -2.15 -13.79
N PRO A 56 -7.60 -0.89 -14.21
CA PRO A 56 -6.48 -0.10 -13.68
C PRO A 56 -6.68 0.13 -12.18
N LEU A 57 -5.59 0.16 -11.43
CA LEU A 57 -5.59 0.52 -10.02
C LEU A 57 -5.88 2.03 -9.90
N PRO A 58 -6.89 2.42 -9.09
CA PRO A 58 -7.24 3.83 -8.97
C PRO A 58 -6.13 4.59 -8.26
N HIS A 59 -5.86 5.78 -8.77
CA HIS A 59 -4.94 6.70 -8.12
C HIS A 59 -5.59 7.32 -6.88
N VAL A 60 -4.77 7.54 -5.84
CA VAL A 60 -5.19 8.19 -4.61
C VAL A 60 -4.47 9.52 -4.44
N GLU A 61 -5.25 10.56 -4.20
CA GLU A 61 -4.74 11.83 -3.71
C GLU A 61 -4.46 11.70 -2.19
N TYR A 62 -3.18 11.57 -1.84
CA TYR A 62 -2.74 11.52 -0.46
C TYR A 62 -2.77 12.91 0.18
N THR A 63 -3.12 12.96 1.46
CA THR A 63 -3.10 14.21 2.24
C THR A 63 -1.67 14.64 2.55
N LYS A 64 -1.51 15.91 2.93
CA LYS A 64 -0.19 16.42 3.35
C LYS A 64 0.38 15.65 4.55
N ASP A 65 -0.48 15.26 5.49
CA ASP A 65 -0.06 14.51 6.69
C ASP A 65 0.36 13.08 6.34
N GLU A 66 -0.33 12.45 5.38
CA GLU A 66 0.05 11.13 4.86
C GLU A 66 1.42 11.20 4.16
N ILE A 67 1.62 12.20 3.29
CA ILE A 67 2.90 12.41 2.60
C ILE A 67 4.02 12.73 3.58
N ALA A 68 3.77 13.57 4.60
CA ALA A 68 4.76 13.89 5.62
C ALA A 68 5.15 12.64 6.44
N THR A 69 4.18 11.80 6.77
CA THR A 69 4.40 10.52 7.45
C THR A 69 5.25 9.59 6.59
N TRP A 70 4.93 9.46 5.31
CA TRP A 70 5.73 8.71 4.34
C TRP A 70 7.18 9.21 4.28
N GLY A 71 7.38 10.52 4.12
CA GLY A 71 8.73 11.10 4.04
C GLY A 71 9.57 10.85 5.28
N ALA A 72 8.94 10.90 6.47
CA ALA A 72 9.61 10.57 7.72
C ALA A 72 10.11 9.12 7.74
N VAL A 73 9.28 8.16 7.33
CA VAL A 73 9.64 6.74 7.23
C VAL A 73 10.69 6.50 6.14
N PHE A 74 10.48 7.09 4.96
CA PHE A 74 11.34 6.92 3.80
C PHE A 74 12.79 7.32 4.12
N ARG A 75 13.02 8.52 4.67
CA ARG A 75 14.37 8.99 5.03
C ARG A 75 15.07 8.02 5.98
N GLN A 76 14.40 7.66 7.08
CA GLN A 76 15.01 6.83 8.13
C GLN A 76 15.39 5.44 7.62
N LEU A 77 14.56 4.83 6.77
CA LEU A 77 14.85 3.51 6.24
C LEU A 77 15.90 3.54 5.12
N VAL A 78 15.85 4.53 4.24
CA VAL A 78 16.82 4.68 3.13
C VAL A 78 18.25 4.83 3.64
N ASP A 79 18.45 5.53 4.76
CA ASP A 79 19.76 5.65 5.39
C ASP A 79 20.31 4.29 5.90
N LEU A 80 19.43 3.34 6.25
CA LEU A 80 19.80 2.03 6.78
C LEU A 80 19.99 0.96 5.70
N TYR A 81 19.32 1.08 4.55
CA TYR A 81 19.34 0.06 3.50
C TYR A 81 20.73 -0.35 3.01
N PRO A 82 21.72 0.55 2.79
CA PRO A 82 23.03 0.15 2.30
C PRO A 82 23.76 -0.86 3.19
N THR A 83 23.46 -0.87 4.49
CA THR A 83 24.13 -1.71 5.48
C THR A 83 23.26 -2.87 5.98
N HIS A 84 21.94 -2.74 5.92
CA HIS A 84 21.01 -3.72 6.51
C HIS A 84 20.19 -4.49 5.48
N ALA A 85 19.94 -3.91 4.30
CA ALA A 85 19.18 -4.58 3.26
C ALA A 85 20.07 -5.52 2.43
N CYS A 86 19.46 -6.56 1.87
CA CYS A 86 20.16 -7.47 0.97
C CYS A 86 20.56 -6.76 -0.34
N LYS A 87 21.43 -7.42 -1.11
CA LYS A 87 21.95 -6.88 -2.37
C LYS A 87 20.84 -6.63 -3.39
N GLU A 88 19.85 -7.52 -3.45
CA GLU A 88 18.73 -7.45 -4.38
C GLU A 88 17.88 -6.20 -4.12
N HIS A 89 17.60 -5.90 -2.85
CA HIS A 89 16.90 -4.67 -2.47
C HIS A 89 17.69 -3.43 -2.89
N ASN A 90 18.98 -3.35 -2.51
CA ASN A 90 19.84 -2.21 -2.85
C ASN A 90 20.06 -2.05 -4.36
N HIS A 91 19.95 -3.13 -5.13
CA HIS A 91 20.02 -3.09 -6.59
C HIS A 91 18.76 -2.52 -7.23
N VAL A 92 17.58 -2.92 -6.75
CA VAL A 92 16.29 -2.52 -7.35
C VAL A 92 15.80 -1.16 -6.84
N PHE A 93 16.10 -0.80 -5.59
CA PHE A 93 15.56 0.41 -4.97
C PHE A 93 15.85 1.71 -5.76
N PRO A 94 17.06 1.94 -6.32
CA PRO A 94 17.31 3.09 -7.19
C PRO A 94 16.41 3.14 -8.44
N LEU A 95 16.06 1.98 -9.01
CA LEU A 95 15.16 1.91 -10.16
C LEU A 95 13.73 2.33 -9.79
N LEU A 96 13.29 2.03 -8.57
CA LEU A 96 11.99 2.48 -8.04
C LEU A 96 11.95 3.99 -7.82
N ILE A 97 13.07 4.61 -7.43
CA ILE A 97 13.19 6.07 -7.32
C ILE A 97 13.05 6.72 -8.70
N GLU A 98 13.75 6.18 -9.69
CA GLU A 98 13.81 6.74 -11.04
C GLU A 98 12.48 6.56 -11.81
N ASN A 99 11.85 5.38 -11.69
CA ASN A 99 10.75 4.98 -12.58
C ASN A 99 9.38 4.96 -11.89
N CYS A 100 9.32 4.76 -10.57
CA CYS A 100 8.06 4.57 -9.85
C CYS A 100 7.76 5.72 -8.87
N GLY A 101 8.53 6.81 -8.93
CA GLY A 101 8.27 8.00 -8.11
C GLY A 101 8.54 7.83 -6.61
N TYR A 102 9.37 6.87 -6.21
CA TYR A 102 9.79 6.74 -4.81
C TYR A 102 10.64 7.94 -4.40
N ARG A 103 10.05 8.87 -3.64
CA ARG A 103 10.72 10.06 -3.10
C ARG A 103 10.13 10.41 -1.75
N GLU A 104 10.87 11.15 -0.92
CA GLU A 104 10.38 11.53 0.41
C GLU A 104 9.11 12.39 0.40
N ASP A 105 8.84 13.10 -0.70
CA ASP A 105 7.72 14.03 -0.86
C ASP A 105 6.56 13.45 -1.67
N ASN A 106 6.64 12.17 -2.04
CA ASN A 106 5.67 11.53 -2.93
C ASN A 106 5.47 10.06 -2.57
N ILE A 107 4.22 9.70 -2.25
CA ILE A 107 3.82 8.30 -2.10
C ILE A 107 3.58 7.71 -3.51
N PRO A 108 4.32 6.67 -3.92
CA PRO A 108 4.12 5.99 -5.20
C PRO A 108 2.69 5.45 -5.36
N GLN A 109 2.13 5.55 -6.57
CA GLN A 109 0.83 4.96 -6.88
C GLN A 109 0.99 3.50 -7.25
N LEU A 110 0.08 2.64 -6.77
CA LEU A 110 0.17 1.20 -7.02
C LEU A 110 0.08 0.84 -8.52
N GLU A 111 -0.62 1.64 -9.31
CA GLU A 111 -0.67 1.46 -10.77
C GLU A 111 0.71 1.63 -11.41
N ASP A 112 1.48 2.64 -11.00
CA ASP A 112 2.82 2.90 -11.54
C ASP A 112 3.83 1.83 -11.11
N VAL A 113 3.67 1.27 -9.90
CA VAL A 113 4.52 0.18 -9.42
C VAL A 113 4.19 -1.14 -10.12
N SER A 114 2.96 -1.32 -10.60
CA SER A 114 2.51 -2.55 -11.24
C SER A 114 2.86 -2.66 -12.73
N ASN A 115 3.21 -1.55 -13.39
CA ASN A 115 3.51 -1.47 -14.82
C ASN A 115 5.01 -1.59 -15.10
#